data_AF-A0A0M2VGW4-F1
#
_entry.id   AF-A0A0M2VGW4-F1
#
_cell.length_a   1.000
_cell.length_b   1.000
_cell.length_c   1.000
_cell.angle_alpha   90.00
_cell.angle_beta   90.00
_cell.angle_gamma   90.00
#
_symmetry.space_group_name_H-M   'P 1'
#
loop_
_entity.id
_entity.type
_entity.pdbx_description
1 polymer ?
#
loop_
_entity_poly.entity_id
_entity_poly.type
_entity_poly.pdbx_seq_one_letter_code
_entity_poly.pdbx_strand_id
1 'polypeptide(L)'
;MRRLLILPPMLLLLVSLSGCQLLNKQPLLPTAEPELSETTEPTLPDTTAPLLQDVSLSLNDDVANLQAWVNYRASLLDDRSLWRESLAELVEPDPVQMLQRVMLQLHPDTPYLTRLRIQMKLAEQIAALPPGLAALISWDLTFNQKLLETESAVSALTRLNAQQQENIERLQKINKDLQKKIDALTQIEAQLNQSINGGNNGRP
;
A
#
# COMPACT_ATOMS: atom_id res chain seq x y z
N MET A 1 20.34 -53.30 -21.58
CA MET A 1 19.80 -52.62 -20.37
C MET A 1 20.18 -51.14 -20.44
N ARG A 2 19.28 -50.25 -20.87
CA ARG A 2 19.48 -48.79 -20.83
C ARG A 2 18.64 -48.25 -19.68
N ARG A 3 19.28 -47.77 -18.60
CA ARG A 3 18.60 -47.05 -17.53
C ARG A 3 18.33 -45.62 -18.03
N LEU A 4 17.09 -45.36 -18.40
CA LEU A 4 16.60 -44.01 -18.71
C LEU A 4 16.39 -43.29 -17.37
N LEU A 5 17.24 -42.33 -17.06
CA LEU A 5 17.15 -41.51 -15.85
C LEU A 5 16.07 -40.45 -16.10
N ILE A 6 14.85 -40.70 -15.61
CA ILE A 6 13.71 -39.80 -15.74
C ILE A 6 13.94 -38.64 -14.77
N LEU A 7 14.42 -37.51 -15.30
CA LEU A 7 14.59 -36.26 -14.59
C LEU A 7 13.21 -35.54 -14.56
N PRO A 8 12.73 -35.07 -13.39
CA PRO A 8 11.39 -34.53 -13.26
C PRO A 8 11.22 -33.24 -14.08
N PRO A 9 10.07 -33.05 -14.77
CA PRO A 9 9.84 -31.93 -15.70
C PRO A 9 9.80 -30.56 -15.01
N MET A 10 9.83 -30.52 -13.68
CA MET A 10 9.80 -29.30 -12.88
C MET A 10 11.17 -28.59 -12.81
N LEU A 11 12.28 -29.29 -13.07
CA LEU A 11 13.63 -28.70 -13.00
C LEU A 11 14.04 -27.96 -14.29
N LEU A 12 13.40 -28.29 -15.42
CA LEU A 12 13.72 -27.68 -16.72
C LEU A 12 13.12 -26.26 -16.87
N LEU A 13 12.11 -25.92 -16.07
CA LEU A 13 11.37 -24.65 -16.12
C LEU A 13 12.04 -23.52 -15.30
N LEU A 14 13.04 -23.84 -14.46
CA LEU A 14 13.74 -22.89 -13.60
C LEU A 14 14.95 -22.21 -14.25
N VAL A 15 15.39 -22.67 -15.43
CA VAL A 15 16.59 -22.14 -16.10
C VAL A 15 16.26 -21.03 -17.13
N SER A 16 15.00 -20.86 -17.51
CA SER A 16 14.61 -19.89 -18.56
C SER A 16 14.40 -18.45 -18.07
N LEU A 17 14.44 -18.17 -16.75
CA LEU A 17 14.21 -16.81 -16.22
C LEU A 17 15.48 -15.98 -15.92
N SER A 18 16.67 -16.51 -16.18
CA SER A 18 17.93 -15.76 -15.97
C SER A 18 18.62 -15.46 -17.30
N GLY A 19 18.19 -14.39 -18.00
CA GLY A 19 18.76 -14.10 -19.32
C GLY A 19 18.63 -12.68 -19.91
N CYS A 20 17.98 -11.71 -19.27
CA CYS A 20 17.77 -10.39 -19.88
C CYS A 20 18.25 -9.20 -19.02
N GLN A 21 19.47 -9.23 -18.49
CA GLN A 21 20.09 -8.06 -17.84
C GLN A 21 21.53 -7.76 -18.30
N LEU A 22 21.92 -8.20 -19.50
CA LEU A 22 23.30 -7.99 -19.95
C LEU A 22 23.40 -7.61 -21.43
N LEU A 23 22.72 -6.54 -21.85
CA LEU A 23 23.03 -5.91 -23.13
C LEU A 23 22.63 -4.42 -23.18
N ASN A 24 23.26 -3.60 -22.34
CA ASN A 24 23.45 -2.18 -22.70
C ASN A 24 24.80 -1.68 -22.20
N LYS A 25 25.87 -2.06 -22.90
CA LYS A 25 27.17 -1.38 -22.86
C LYS A 25 27.38 -0.75 -24.22
N GLN A 26 27.01 0.52 -24.34
CA GLN A 26 27.40 1.34 -25.48
C GLN A 26 28.86 1.80 -25.27
N PRO A 27 29.73 1.67 -26.28
CA PRO A 27 31.13 2.02 -26.11
C PRO A 27 31.30 3.55 -26.09
N LEU A 28 32.00 4.02 -25.04
CA LEU A 28 32.60 5.34 -24.97
C LEU A 28 33.72 5.45 -26.01
N LEU A 29 33.65 6.46 -26.86
CA LEU A 29 34.78 6.97 -27.65
C LEU A 29 35.05 8.44 -27.24
N PRO A 30 36.29 8.92 -27.40
CA PRO A 30 36.94 9.83 -26.45
C PRO A 30 36.96 11.29 -26.88
N THR A 31 37.04 12.13 -25.84
CA THR A 31 37.74 13.42 -25.72
C THR A 31 37.73 14.38 -26.92
N ALA A 32 36.99 15.48 -26.73
CA ALA A 32 37.45 16.80 -27.14
C ALA A 32 37.12 17.78 -26.01
N GLU A 33 38.17 18.20 -25.30
CA GLU A 33 38.17 19.36 -24.42
C GLU A 33 38.18 20.62 -25.30
N PRO A 34 37.36 21.63 -24.99
CA PRO A 34 37.91 22.97 -25.02
C PRO A 34 37.52 23.78 -23.78
N GLU A 35 38.58 24.30 -23.17
CA GLU A 35 38.73 25.63 -22.60
C GLU A 35 37.76 26.10 -21.50
N LEU A 36 38.37 26.32 -20.33
CA LEU A 36 37.87 27.18 -19.26
C LEU A 36 37.28 28.47 -19.85
N SER A 37 36.00 28.70 -19.57
CA SER A 37 35.41 30.04 -19.54
C SER A 37 34.58 30.18 -18.27
N GLU A 38 35.08 31.10 -17.44
CA GLU A 38 34.43 31.91 -16.42
C GLU A 38 33.34 31.26 -15.54
N THR A 39 33.73 31.07 -14.27
CA THR A 39 32.84 30.87 -13.13
C THR A 39 31.71 31.90 -13.13
N THR A 40 30.55 31.49 -13.63
CA THR A 40 29.29 32.11 -13.26
C THR A 40 28.78 31.37 -12.03
N GLU A 41 28.58 32.09 -10.93
CA GLU A 41 27.88 31.63 -9.74
C GLU A 41 26.66 30.78 -10.13
N PRO A 42 26.41 29.62 -9.50
CA PRO A 42 25.19 28.89 -9.74
C PRO A 42 24.06 29.73 -9.15
N THR A 43 23.40 30.51 -9.99
CA THR A 43 22.06 31.02 -9.73
C THR A 43 21.23 29.79 -9.38
N LEU A 44 20.84 29.70 -8.11
CA LEU A 44 19.83 28.75 -7.64
C LEU A 44 18.70 28.78 -8.68
N PRO A 45 18.27 27.64 -9.25
CA PRO A 45 17.11 27.66 -10.11
C PRO A 45 16.00 28.27 -9.28
N ASP A 46 15.50 29.43 -9.73
CA ASP A 46 14.25 29.98 -9.25
C ASP A 46 13.30 28.80 -9.16
N THR A 47 12.89 28.47 -7.94
CA THR A 47 11.80 27.53 -7.70
C THR A 47 10.57 28.24 -8.20
N THR A 48 10.44 28.24 -9.52
CA THR A 48 9.22 28.56 -10.22
C THR A 48 8.31 27.45 -9.73
N ALA A 49 7.38 27.80 -8.83
CA ALA A 49 6.23 26.97 -8.53
C ALA A 49 5.77 26.38 -9.87
N PRO A 50 5.53 25.07 -10.00
CA PRO A 50 5.15 24.48 -11.26
C PRO A 50 3.99 25.32 -11.79
N LEU A 51 4.23 26.09 -12.85
CA LEU A 51 3.14 26.72 -13.56
C LEU A 51 2.33 25.54 -14.03
N LEU A 52 1.18 25.33 -13.38
CA LEU A 52 0.17 24.38 -13.79
C LEU A 52 0.05 24.61 -15.29
N GLN A 53 0.61 23.70 -16.09
CA GLN A 53 0.42 23.77 -17.53
C GLN A 53 -1.09 23.89 -17.68
N ASP A 54 -1.54 24.90 -18.43
CA ASP A 54 -2.93 25.06 -18.84
C ASP A 54 -3.29 23.84 -19.70
N VAL A 55 -3.47 22.69 -19.05
CA VAL A 55 -4.00 21.48 -19.63
C VAL A 55 -5.48 21.77 -19.73
N SER A 56 -5.88 22.35 -20.85
CA SER A 56 -7.27 22.62 -21.18
C SER A 56 -8.01 21.28 -21.26
N LEU A 57 -8.54 20.84 -20.12
CA LEU A 57 -9.36 19.63 -20.04
C LEU A 57 -10.75 19.90 -20.61
N SER A 58 -11.29 18.90 -21.28
CA SER A 58 -12.64 18.88 -21.80
C SER A 58 -13.27 17.53 -21.51
N LEU A 59 -14.60 17.44 -21.53
CA LEU A 59 -15.30 16.17 -21.37
C LEU A 59 -15.34 15.32 -22.64
N ASN A 60 -14.81 15.80 -23.77
CA ASN A 60 -14.73 15.06 -25.02
C ASN A 60 -13.78 13.85 -24.93
N ASP A 61 -13.95 12.87 -25.83
CA ASP A 61 -13.18 11.62 -25.87
C ASP A 61 -12.22 11.52 -27.06
N ASP A 62 -11.85 12.63 -27.68
CA ASP A 62 -10.75 12.64 -28.64
C ASP A 62 -9.41 12.32 -27.95
N VAL A 63 -8.45 11.83 -28.75
CA VAL A 63 -7.17 11.32 -28.24
C VAL A 63 -6.40 12.39 -27.45
N ALA A 64 -6.45 13.65 -27.87
CA ALA A 64 -5.74 14.73 -27.19
C ALA A 64 -6.35 15.00 -25.81
N ASN A 65 -7.68 15.05 -25.71
CA ASN A 65 -8.38 15.24 -24.44
C ASN A 65 -8.20 14.03 -23.50
N LEU A 66 -8.24 12.80 -24.01
CA LEU A 66 -7.96 11.63 -23.18
C LEU A 66 -6.53 11.64 -22.64
N GLN A 67 -5.55 12.03 -23.47
CA GLN A 67 -4.17 12.18 -23.03
C GLN A 67 -4.02 13.29 -21.98
N ALA A 68 -4.73 14.40 -22.15
CA ALA A 68 -4.77 15.48 -21.17
C ALA A 68 -5.29 15.00 -19.81
N TRP A 69 -6.34 14.17 -19.78
CA TRP A 69 -6.83 13.53 -18.56
C TRP A 69 -5.84 12.56 -17.93
N VAL A 70 -5.09 11.79 -18.73
CA VAL A 70 -4.00 10.94 -18.22
C VAL A 70 -2.91 11.79 -17.55
N ASN A 71 -2.51 12.89 -18.19
CA ASN A 71 -1.48 13.79 -17.65
C ASN A 71 -1.95 14.49 -16.37
N TYR A 72 -3.21 14.92 -16.32
CA TYR A 72 -3.83 15.47 -15.11
C TYR A 72 -3.83 14.45 -13.96
N ARG A 73 -4.18 13.19 -14.23
CA ARG A 73 -4.14 12.13 -13.21
C ARG A 73 -2.73 11.87 -12.70
N ALA A 74 -1.71 11.93 -13.56
CA ALA A 74 -0.32 11.80 -13.15
C ALA A 74 0.11 12.98 -12.26
N SER A 75 -0.25 14.22 -12.61
CA SER A 75 0.11 15.39 -11.81
C SER A 75 -0.61 15.45 -10.46
N LEU A 76 -1.80 14.84 -10.34
CA LEU A 76 -2.48 14.69 -9.05
C LEU A 76 -1.67 13.87 -8.03
N LEU A 77 -0.90 12.89 -8.50
CA LEU A 77 -0.05 12.06 -7.65
C LEU A 77 1.23 12.77 -7.22
N ASP A 78 1.68 13.75 -8.02
CA ASP A 78 2.89 14.51 -7.77
C ASP A 78 2.61 15.65 -6.77
N ASP A 79 1.60 16.49 -7.06
CA ASP A 79 1.34 17.74 -6.34
C ASP A 79 -0.14 17.92 -5.94
N ARG A 80 -0.63 17.03 -5.07
CA ARG A 80 -2.04 17.04 -4.62
C ARG A 80 -2.48 18.33 -3.91
N SER A 81 -1.59 19.00 -3.17
CA SER A 81 -1.93 20.23 -2.43
C SER A 81 -2.25 21.37 -3.37
N LEU A 82 -1.43 21.56 -4.41
CA LEU A 82 -1.65 22.57 -5.45
C LEU A 82 -3.03 22.44 -6.10
N TRP A 83 -3.40 21.22 -6.51
CA TRP A 83 -4.71 20.94 -7.09
C TRP A 83 -5.88 21.16 -6.13
N ARG A 84 -5.66 20.94 -4.83
CA ARG A 84 -6.68 21.18 -3.81
C ARG A 84 -6.93 22.67 -3.62
N GLU A 85 -5.86 23.45 -3.58
CA GLU A 85 -5.93 24.90 -3.44
C GLU A 85 -6.59 25.52 -4.68
N SER A 86 -6.14 25.16 -5.88
CA SER A 86 -6.71 25.67 -7.13
C SER A 86 -8.20 25.34 -7.29
N LEU A 87 -8.63 24.15 -6.88
CA LEU A 87 -10.04 23.75 -6.95
C LEU A 87 -10.88 24.28 -5.78
N ALA A 88 -10.29 24.75 -4.68
CA ALA A 88 -11.02 25.28 -3.52
C ALA A 88 -11.57 26.69 -3.75
N GLU A 89 -10.92 27.49 -4.59
CA GLU A 89 -11.30 28.88 -4.87
C GLU A 89 -12.54 29.00 -5.78
N LEU A 90 -12.95 27.89 -6.41
CA LEU A 90 -14.06 27.86 -7.37
C LEU A 90 -15.41 27.72 -6.66
N VAL A 91 -16.21 28.81 -6.66
CA VAL A 91 -17.53 28.85 -6.00
C VAL A 91 -18.58 28.01 -6.74
N GLU A 92 -18.58 28.06 -8.07
CA GLU A 92 -19.45 27.25 -8.93
C GLU A 92 -18.60 26.47 -9.94
N PRO A 93 -18.30 25.19 -9.67
CA PRO A 93 -17.49 24.39 -10.57
C PRO A 93 -18.29 24.03 -11.84
N ASP A 94 -17.66 24.18 -12.99
CA ASP A 94 -18.18 23.60 -14.23
C ASP A 94 -18.09 22.05 -14.22
N PRO A 95 -18.67 21.33 -15.19
CA PRO A 95 -18.63 19.87 -15.22
C PRO A 95 -17.22 19.26 -15.28
N VAL A 96 -16.25 19.93 -15.92
CA VAL A 96 -14.84 19.48 -15.98
C VAL A 96 -14.23 19.61 -14.59
N GLN A 97 -14.43 20.75 -13.93
CA GLN A 97 -13.95 21.02 -12.58
C GLN A 97 -14.61 20.10 -11.54
N MET A 98 -15.89 19.75 -11.73
CA MET A 98 -16.56 18.74 -10.92
C MET A 98 -15.85 17.38 -11.04
N LEU A 99 -15.52 16.96 -12.26
CA LEU A 99 -14.81 15.70 -12.49
C LEU A 99 -13.38 15.75 -11.94
N GLN A 100 -12.66 16.87 -12.10
CA GLN A 100 -11.35 17.10 -11.49
C GLN A 100 -11.40 16.94 -9.97
N ARG A 101 -12.39 17.54 -9.31
CA ARG A 101 -12.62 17.40 -7.85
C ARG A 101 -12.90 15.96 -7.45
N VAL A 102 -13.71 15.24 -8.24
CA VAL A 102 -13.99 13.82 -8.00
C VAL A 102 -12.69 13.01 -8.06
N MET A 103 -11.87 13.21 -9.09
CA MET A 103 -10.57 12.52 -9.22
C MET A 103 -9.63 12.85 -8.06
N LEU A 104 -9.56 14.12 -7.65
CA LEU A 104 -8.79 14.54 -6.48
C LEU A 104 -9.25 13.83 -5.19
N GLN A 105 -10.56 13.66 -5.02
CA GLN A 105 -11.14 12.97 -3.86
C GLN A 105 -11.01 11.44 -3.92
N LEU A 106 -10.68 10.87 -5.07
CA LEU A 106 -10.31 9.47 -5.21
C LEU A 106 -8.82 9.21 -4.91
N HIS A 107 -8.02 10.26 -4.69
CA HIS A 107 -6.59 10.12 -4.39
C HIS A 107 -6.34 9.21 -3.17
N PRO A 108 -5.30 8.34 -3.16
CA PRO A 108 -5.04 7.38 -2.09
C PRO A 108 -5.02 7.95 -0.67
N ASP A 109 -4.34 9.09 -0.42
CA ASP A 109 -4.32 9.74 0.90
C ASP A 109 -5.56 10.62 1.21
N THR A 110 -6.64 10.46 0.46
CA THR A 110 -7.97 10.90 0.90
C THR A 110 -8.54 9.85 1.87
N PRO A 111 -9.21 10.24 2.97
CA PRO A 111 -9.76 9.29 3.94
C PRO A 111 -10.72 8.26 3.32
N TYR A 112 -10.68 7.02 3.82
CA TYR A 112 -11.47 5.87 3.35
C TYR A 112 -12.94 6.21 3.07
N LEU A 113 -13.65 6.77 4.05
CA LEU A 113 -15.10 7.02 3.93
C LEU A 113 -15.42 8.08 2.87
N THR A 114 -14.51 9.03 2.66
CA THR A 114 -14.66 10.03 1.60
C THR A 114 -14.51 9.36 0.24
N ARG A 115 -13.44 8.56 0.04
CA ARG A 115 -13.23 7.81 -1.19
C ARG A 115 -14.41 6.89 -1.53
N LEU A 116 -14.88 6.11 -0.56
CA LEU A 116 -16.03 5.21 -0.74
C LEU A 116 -17.28 5.95 -1.24
N ARG A 117 -17.64 7.07 -0.60
CA ARG A 117 -18.81 7.87 -0.99
C ARG A 117 -18.68 8.40 -2.42
N ILE A 118 -17.50 8.92 -2.75
CA ILE A 118 -17.24 9.51 -4.07
C ILE A 118 -17.20 8.45 -5.15
N GLN A 119 -16.62 7.28 -4.88
CA GLN A 119 -16.62 6.14 -5.79
C GLN A 119 -18.05 5.71 -6.13
N MET A 120 -18.92 5.59 -5.11
CA MET A 120 -20.33 5.23 -5.33
C MET A 120 -21.05 6.26 -6.21
N LYS A 121 -20.91 7.56 -5.89
CA LYS A 121 -21.53 8.64 -6.67
C LYS A 121 -21.03 8.65 -8.11
N LEU A 122 -19.72 8.49 -8.33
CA LEU A 122 -19.15 8.47 -9.66
C LEU A 122 -19.60 7.24 -10.46
N ALA A 123 -19.72 6.07 -9.82
CA ALA A 123 -20.20 4.85 -10.48
C ALA A 123 -21.63 5.00 -11.02
N GLU A 124 -22.49 5.77 -10.36
CA GLU A 124 -23.85 6.09 -10.85
C GLU A 124 -23.84 7.03 -12.07
N GLN A 125 -22.83 7.90 -12.16
CA GLN A 125 -22.75 8.97 -13.16
C GLN A 125 -21.86 8.62 -14.36
N ILE A 126 -21.07 7.55 -14.29
CA ILE A 126 -20.07 7.22 -15.30
C ILE A 126 -20.68 6.97 -16.69
N ALA A 127 -21.90 6.45 -16.75
CA ALA A 127 -22.62 6.20 -18.00
C ALA A 127 -23.01 7.48 -18.74
N ALA A 128 -23.00 8.64 -18.08
CA ALA A 128 -23.25 9.94 -18.70
C ALA A 128 -22.00 10.55 -19.34
N LEU A 129 -20.82 9.99 -19.09
CA LEU A 129 -19.57 10.46 -19.68
C LEU A 129 -19.36 9.86 -21.07
N PRO A 130 -18.63 10.56 -21.96
CA PRO A 130 -18.25 10.00 -23.25
C PRO A 130 -17.48 8.68 -23.11
N PRO A 131 -17.67 7.70 -24.02
CA PRO A 131 -17.21 6.33 -23.83
C PRO A 131 -15.71 6.20 -23.54
N GLY A 132 -14.86 6.95 -24.24
CA GLY A 132 -13.42 6.92 -24.00
C GLY A 132 -13.04 7.43 -22.61
N LEU A 133 -13.67 8.51 -22.15
CA LEU A 133 -13.43 9.09 -20.84
C LEU A 133 -13.99 8.20 -19.72
N ALA A 134 -15.19 7.64 -19.92
CA ALA A 134 -15.78 6.65 -19.05
C ALA A 134 -14.87 5.42 -18.88
N ALA A 135 -14.28 4.91 -19.97
CA ALA A 135 -13.34 3.80 -19.91
C ALA A 135 -12.09 4.15 -19.09
N LEU A 136 -11.52 5.34 -19.29
CA LEU A 136 -10.36 5.82 -18.52
C LEU A 136 -10.67 5.89 -17.02
N ILE A 137 -11.81 6.47 -16.65
CA ILE A 137 -12.24 6.64 -15.26
C ILE A 137 -12.65 5.30 -14.62
N SER A 138 -13.15 4.34 -15.40
CA SER A 138 -13.49 3.01 -14.90
C SER A 138 -12.26 2.29 -14.32
N TRP A 139 -11.07 2.61 -14.83
CA TRP A 139 -9.82 2.12 -14.28
C TRP A 139 -9.54 2.71 -12.90
N ASP A 140 -9.78 4.02 -12.71
CA ASP A 140 -9.66 4.67 -11.39
C ASP A 140 -10.63 4.08 -10.37
N LEU A 141 -11.89 3.85 -10.77
CA LEU A 141 -12.89 3.20 -9.91
C LEU A 141 -12.45 1.79 -9.49
N THR A 142 -11.96 1.00 -10.43
CA THR A 142 -11.50 -0.37 -10.16
C THR A 142 -10.30 -0.38 -9.23
N PHE A 143 -9.33 0.52 -9.47
CA PHE A 143 -8.17 0.68 -8.61
C PHE A 143 -8.58 1.12 -7.19
N ASN A 144 -9.45 2.13 -7.08
CA ASN A 144 -9.91 2.62 -5.78
C ASN A 144 -10.67 1.54 -5.00
N GLN A 145 -11.49 0.75 -5.68
CA GLN A 145 -12.19 -0.39 -5.09
C GLN A 145 -11.20 -1.38 -4.46
N LYS A 146 -10.12 -1.73 -5.17
CA LYS A 146 -9.08 -2.64 -4.65
C LYS A 146 -8.33 -2.04 -3.47
N LEU A 147 -8.07 -0.73 -3.50
CA LEU A 147 -7.45 -0.01 -2.40
C LEU A 147 -8.35 -0.02 -1.15
N LEU A 148 -9.65 0.27 -1.30
CA LEU A 148 -10.63 0.23 -0.21
C LEU A 148 -10.76 -1.18 0.38
N GLU A 149 -10.86 -2.21 -0.46
CA GLU A 149 -10.89 -3.62 -0.02
C GLU A 149 -9.65 -3.96 0.84
N THR A 150 -8.47 -3.56 0.38
CA THR A 150 -7.21 -3.82 1.08
C THR A 150 -7.15 -3.08 2.41
N GLU A 151 -7.52 -1.80 2.45
CA GLU A 151 -7.54 -1.01 3.68
C GLU A 151 -8.52 -1.62 4.70
N SER A 152 -9.69 -2.08 4.25
CA SER A 152 -10.67 -2.76 5.08
C SER A 152 -10.13 -4.08 5.65
N ALA A 153 -9.40 -4.84 4.84
CA ALA A 153 -8.79 -6.10 5.24
C ALA A 153 -7.69 -5.88 6.29
N VAL A 154 -6.82 -4.88 6.08
CA VAL A 154 -5.77 -4.52 7.05
C VAL A 154 -6.39 -4.10 8.39
N SER A 155 -7.45 -3.30 8.37
CA SER A 155 -8.17 -2.91 9.59
C SER A 155 -8.75 -4.12 10.33
N ALA A 156 -9.40 -5.04 9.61
CA ALA A 156 -9.94 -6.27 10.17
C ALA A 156 -8.85 -7.17 10.78
N LEU A 157 -7.72 -7.34 10.09
CA LEU A 157 -6.56 -8.10 10.57
C LEU A 157 -5.93 -7.47 11.80
N THR A 158 -5.81 -6.14 11.83
CA THR A 158 -5.29 -5.41 12.99
C THR A 158 -6.15 -5.66 14.22
N ARG A 159 -7.48 -5.60 14.08
CA ARG A 159 -8.42 -5.92 15.16
C ARG A 159 -8.29 -7.37 15.62
N LEU A 160 -8.19 -8.31 14.69
CA LEU A 160 -8.04 -9.73 15.01
C LEU A 160 -6.72 -10.02 15.75
N ASN A 161 -5.62 -9.44 15.30
CA ASN A 161 -4.33 -9.55 15.98
C ASN A 161 -4.37 -8.97 17.40
N ALA A 162 -5.01 -7.81 17.59
CA ALA A 162 -5.19 -7.23 18.92
C ALA A 162 -6.00 -8.15 19.85
N GLN A 163 -7.07 -8.76 19.33
CA GLN A 163 -7.88 -9.73 20.09
C GLN A 163 -7.08 -11.01 20.43
N GLN A 164 -6.27 -11.50 19.50
CA GLN A 164 -5.40 -12.66 19.74
C GLN A 164 -4.36 -12.36 20.81
N GLN A 165 -3.74 -11.18 20.76
CA GLN A 165 -2.76 -10.74 21.76
C GLN A 165 -3.39 -10.69 23.16
N GLU A 166 -4.59 -10.12 23.30
CA GLU A 166 -5.32 -10.09 24.56
C GLU A 166 -5.61 -11.52 25.09
N ASN A 167 -5.99 -12.44 24.20
CA ASN A 167 -6.23 -13.84 24.57
C ASN A 167 -4.95 -14.53 25.05
N ILE A 168 -3.81 -14.30 24.39
CA ILE A 168 -2.51 -14.84 24.78
C ILE A 168 -2.15 -14.34 26.19
N GLU A 169 -2.27 -13.04 26.45
CA GLU A 169 -1.98 -12.45 27.75
C GLU A 169 -2.88 -13.03 28.85
N ARG A 170 -4.17 -13.21 28.55
CA ARG A 170 -5.13 -13.85 29.47
C ARG A 170 -4.72 -15.30 29.78
N LEU A 171 -4.38 -16.08 28.76
CA LEU A 171 -3.97 -17.49 28.93
C LEU A 171 -2.64 -17.59 29.68
N GLN A 172 -1.68 -16.70 29.43
CA GLN A 172 -0.43 -16.63 30.17
C GLN A 172 -0.67 -16.34 31.65
N LYS A 173 -1.59 -15.43 31.98
CA LYS A 173 -1.98 -15.14 33.36
C LYS A 173 -2.62 -16.35 34.04
N ILE A 174 -3.52 -17.05 33.36
CA ILE A 174 -4.16 -18.27 33.87
C ILE A 174 -3.11 -19.37 34.11
N ASN A 175 -2.22 -19.62 33.15
CA ASN A 175 -1.15 -20.62 33.29
C ASN A 175 -0.24 -20.31 34.48
N LYS A 176 0.13 -19.04 34.67
CA LYS A 176 0.92 -18.63 35.84
C LYS A 176 0.19 -18.85 37.16
N ASP A 177 -1.12 -18.61 37.21
CA ASP A 177 -1.93 -18.87 38.40
C ASP A 177 -2.06 -20.38 38.70
N LEU A 178 -2.29 -21.18 37.66
CA LEU A 178 -2.34 -22.64 37.78
C LEU A 178 -0.99 -23.21 38.23
N GLN A 179 0.13 -22.71 37.70
CA GLN A 179 1.46 -23.13 38.14
C GLN A 179 1.66 -22.88 39.64
N LYS A 180 1.28 -21.70 40.14
CA LYS A 180 1.34 -21.40 41.57
C LYS A 180 0.49 -22.35 42.42
N LYS A 181 -0.69 -22.74 41.93
CA LYS A 181 -1.56 -23.71 42.61
C LYS A 181 -0.95 -25.10 42.65
N ILE A 182 -0.33 -25.54 41.55
CA ILE A 182 0.39 -26.80 41.48
C ILE A 182 1.54 -26.79 42.50
N ASP A 183 2.38 -25.75 42.49
CA ASP A 183 3.52 -25.64 43.41
C ASP A 183 3.06 -25.67 44.88
N ALA A 184 1.96 -24.99 45.20
CA ALA A 184 1.37 -25.00 46.54
C ALA A 184 0.85 -26.39 46.94
N LEU A 185 0.15 -27.09 46.05
CA LEU A 185 -0.34 -28.46 46.31
C LEU A 185 0.82 -29.44 46.50
N THR A 186 1.86 -29.35 45.65
CA THR A 186 3.06 -30.17 45.79
C THR A 186 3.77 -29.91 47.12
N GLN A 187 3.81 -28.66 47.58
CA GLN A 187 4.37 -28.34 48.90
C GLN A 187 3.54 -28.93 50.04
N ILE A 188 2.21 -28.88 49.94
CA ILE A 188 1.30 -29.50 50.91
C ILE A 188 1.51 -31.02 50.95
N GLU A 189 1.60 -31.69 49.80
CA GLU A 189 1.87 -33.12 49.72
C GLU A 189 3.22 -33.49 50.36
N ALA A 190 4.27 -32.71 50.07
CA ALA A 190 5.59 -32.93 50.66
C ALA A 190 5.56 -32.79 52.21
N GLN A 191 4.85 -31.79 52.74
CA GLN A 191 4.67 -31.61 54.18
C GLN A 191 3.86 -32.76 54.81
N LEU A 192 2.81 -33.22 54.14
CA LEU A 192 1.98 -34.33 54.61
C LEU A 192 2.76 -35.65 54.67
N ASN A 193 3.56 -35.95 53.66
CA ASN A 193 4.41 -37.15 53.67
C ASN A 193 5.48 -37.10 54.77
N GLN A 194 6.04 -35.92 55.06
CA GLN A 194 7.00 -35.75 56.15
C GLN A 194 6.35 -35.93 57.53
N SER A 195 5.14 -35.41 57.75
CA SER A 195 4.44 -35.55 59.03
C SER A 195 4.01 -37.00 59.30
N ILE A 196 3.59 -37.74 58.27
CA ILE A 196 3.24 -39.17 58.37
C ILE A 196 4.48 -40.02 58.68
N ASN A 197 5.61 -39.79 58.01
CA ASN A 197 6.85 -40.54 58.27
C ASN A 197 7.55 -40.14 59.59
N GLY A 198 7.36 -38.90 60.06
CA GLY A 198 7.88 -38.42 61.35
C GLY A 198 7.07 -38.90 62.56
N GLY A 199 5.78 -39.21 62.39
CA GLY A 199 4.89 -39.68 63.44
C GLY A 199 5.06 -41.14 63.88
N ASN A 200 5.80 -41.96 63.11
CA ASN A 200 5.98 -43.39 63.39
C ASN A 200 7.28 -43.72 64.17
N ASN A 201 8.08 -42.72 64.52
CA ASN A 201 9.38 -42.90 65.21
C ASN A 201 9.36 -42.56 66.71
N GLY A 202 8.19 -42.58 67.35
CA GLY A 202 8.09 -42.18 68.75
C GLY A 202 6.93 -42.82 69.49
N ARG A 203 7.07 -44.10 69.84
CA ARG A 203 6.44 -44.66 71.04
C ARG A 203 7.23 -45.89 71.51
N PRO A 204 7.76 -45.89 72.76
CA PRO A 204 8.43 -47.05 73.35
C PRO A 204 7.45 -48.21 73.62
#